data_AF-A0A7Y2VJP1-F1
#
_entry.id   AF-A0A7Y2VJP1-F1
#
_cell.length_a   1.000
_cell.length_b   1.000
_cell.length_c   1.000
_cell.angle_alpha   90.00
_cell.angle_beta   90.00
_cell.angle_gamma   90.00
#
_symmetry.space_group_name_H-M   'P 1'
#
loop_
_entity.id
_entity.type
_entity.pdbx_description
1 polymer ?
#
loop_
_entity_poly.entity_id
_entity_poly.type
_entity_poly.pdbx_seq_one_letter_code
_entity_poly.pdbx_strand_id
1 'polypeptide(L)'
;KHAVLQVTWTGADFLKGDGTTTGSRLGSGDFTVESIIPAIAQLGAAKVAATDDGIPGTPPVDYTPGLNPDIIKISLDNNRFKESTTPEPIVVRKDELMETWFDVITYNLPSGESIGTFQRREEFVSISCACTLRAADGGGDDGRRPTLWSGMEYEEGEFTGKPYGESASNQQSQYCDVCCRDHHDADDNSDKYRPWMGNNEYINSGTFKGNHPHYDRDNRGNLVVADSDGDTYLEACRLVRKDGFFRVAQDFNMHEVNNFPQDYLVSSSDVTEYSTYVRAIADSELGSGPSPLGAPDELSYNGRNFDTPTDIPMGGTVGASQQLMSRSVYVDTMNSGLQTHIADCFGNGDRNDCGLADPTQHSVYEFYPFFDIQVTHLSRWNEMAADDPVDITDEEIANAGYSRGRADLAGSEKGRSTGQTTIENGNVGLISTQPITAVPAAIYDTADLYIRAGEGDDPPTPSGDPTVEGVLSAAGGTSDAAILTLTGSNDVSCNKLTNSEFICEIGPLATSPTLTVSNYFKNNTDLIICSDQLTTLSHVLGTSAATNETVFALPPAGITGVSLVISRFPCS
;
A
#
# COMPACT_ATOMS: atom_id res chain seq x y z
N LYS A 1 4.32 34.67 -1.22
CA LYS A 1 4.17 36.13 -0.99
C LYS A 1 5.13 36.58 0.11
N HIS A 2 5.72 37.78 0.00
CA HIS A 2 6.46 38.40 1.10
C HIS A 2 5.47 39.20 1.96
N ALA A 3 5.31 38.84 3.23
CA ALA A 3 4.45 39.53 4.19
C ALA A 3 5.34 40.22 5.23
N VAL A 4 5.12 41.52 5.40
CA VAL A 4 5.84 42.35 6.38
C VAL A 4 4.81 42.89 7.35
N LEU A 5 4.87 42.44 8.60
CA LEU A 5 4.09 42.99 9.70
C LEU A 5 4.99 43.87 10.56
N GLN A 6 4.73 45.18 10.53
CA GLN A 6 5.45 46.13 11.37
C GLN A 6 4.62 46.38 12.63
N VAL A 7 5.16 46.00 13.79
CA VAL A 7 4.52 46.22 15.09
C VAL A 7 5.23 47.37 15.79
N THR A 8 4.50 48.46 16.02
CA THR A 8 4.98 49.64 16.76
C THR A 8 4.19 49.75 18.06
N TRP A 9 4.86 50.03 19.17
CA TRP A 9 4.19 50.34 20.44
C TRP A 9 4.78 51.58 21.10
N THR A 10 3.90 52.34 21.76
CA THR A 10 4.27 53.54 22.50
C THR A 10 3.70 53.47 23.90
N GLY A 11 4.56 53.66 24.91
CA GLY A 11 4.19 53.47 26.32
C GLY A 11 4.47 52.06 26.85
N ALA A 12 4.55 51.94 28.17
CA ALA A 12 5.33 50.95 28.92
C ALA A 12 4.71 49.54 29.08
N ASP A 13 3.99 49.01 28.10
CA ASP A 13 3.18 47.79 28.31
C ASP A 13 3.66 46.52 27.59
N PHE A 14 4.88 46.51 27.03
CA PHE A 14 5.51 45.25 26.58
C PHE A 14 6.38 44.65 27.69
N LEU A 15 6.00 43.46 28.17
CA LEU A 15 6.73 42.67 29.15
C LEU A 15 7.51 41.56 28.45
N LYS A 16 8.81 41.44 28.73
CA LYS A 16 9.62 40.29 28.31
C LYS A 16 9.48 39.20 29.38
N GLY A 17 8.86 38.08 29.04
CA GLY A 17 8.79 36.89 29.88
C GLY A 17 9.35 35.68 29.14
N ASP A 18 10.28 34.97 29.76
CA ASP A 18 10.82 33.68 29.30
C ASP A 18 10.02 32.47 29.84
N GLY A 19 8.78 32.72 30.27
CA GLY A 19 7.92 31.71 30.87
C GLY A 19 8.13 31.46 32.36
N THR A 20 9.17 32.03 33.01
CA THR A 20 9.39 31.81 34.47
C THR A 20 9.73 33.05 35.29
N THR A 21 10.18 34.16 34.68
CA THR A 21 10.27 35.46 35.36
C THR A 21 9.80 36.62 34.48
N THR A 22 9.04 37.57 35.06
CA THR A 22 8.69 38.83 34.38
C THR A 22 9.82 39.84 34.55
N GLY A 23 10.57 40.07 33.47
CA GLY A 23 11.59 41.12 33.38
C GLY A 23 11.00 42.49 33.04
N SER A 24 11.76 43.54 33.35
CA SER A 24 11.45 44.97 33.27
C SER A 24 10.67 45.42 32.03
N ARG A 25 9.78 46.41 32.22
CA ARG A 25 8.95 47.05 31.17
C ARG A 25 9.84 47.59 30.04
N LEU A 26 9.64 47.11 28.82
CA LEU A 26 10.22 47.70 27.62
C LEU A 26 9.43 48.99 27.33
N GLY A 27 10.14 50.09 27.06
CA GLY A 27 9.55 51.42 26.84
C GLY A 27 8.71 51.51 25.58
N SER A 28 8.93 52.49 24.71
CA SER A 28 8.40 52.46 23.34
C SER A 28 9.39 51.77 22.40
N GLY A 29 8.89 51.09 21.37
CA GLY A 29 9.74 50.46 20.36
C GLY A 29 8.95 49.98 19.17
N ASP A 30 9.67 49.40 18.22
CA ASP A 30 9.11 48.73 17.06
C ASP A 30 9.90 47.46 16.76
N PHE A 31 9.22 46.47 16.21
CA PHE A 31 9.87 45.34 15.57
C PHE A 31 9.11 44.97 14.30
N THR A 32 9.85 44.46 13.32
CA THR A 32 9.31 43.98 12.07
C THR A 32 9.35 42.46 12.10
N VAL A 33 8.22 41.82 11.82
CA VAL A 33 8.15 40.39 11.50
C VAL A 33 8.02 40.26 10.00
N GLU A 34 9.03 39.66 9.38
CA GLU A 34 9.05 39.38 7.95
C GLU A 34 8.90 37.87 7.72
N SER A 35 8.07 37.47 6.76
CA SER A 35 7.87 36.06 6.41
C SER A 35 7.61 35.90 4.91
N ILE A 36 8.01 34.76 4.35
CA ILE A 36 7.63 34.31 3.01
C ILE A 36 6.54 33.27 3.17
N ILE A 37 5.38 33.52 2.57
CA ILE A 37 4.31 32.54 2.39
C ILE A 37 4.67 31.71 1.14
N PRO A 38 5.04 30.42 1.27
CA PRO A 38 5.31 29.57 0.12
C PRO A 38 4.04 29.43 -0.76
N ALA A 39 4.22 29.12 -2.06
CA ALA A 39 3.11 29.00 -2.99
C ALA A 39 2.20 27.79 -2.71
N ILE A 40 2.69 26.83 -1.92
CA ILE A 40 1.97 25.69 -1.36
C ILE A 40 2.34 25.69 0.14
N ALA A 41 1.37 25.59 1.04
CA ALA A 41 1.65 25.68 2.47
C ALA A 41 2.61 24.55 2.90
N GLN A 42 3.77 24.90 3.46
CA GLN A 42 4.70 23.94 4.10
C GLN A 42 4.17 23.40 5.45
N LEU A 43 2.90 23.64 5.77
CA LEU A 43 2.37 23.48 7.12
C LEU A 43 1.17 22.53 7.08
N GLY A 44 1.40 21.31 7.56
CA GLY A 44 0.34 20.32 7.79
C GLY A 44 0.84 18.89 7.73
N ALA A 45 1.56 18.51 6.67
CA ALA A 45 1.80 17.10 6.33
C ALA A 45 3.22 16.56 6.58
N ALA A 46 4.14 17.37 7.09
CA ALA A 46 5.55 16.98 7.25
C ALA A 46 5.97 16.77 8.71
N LYS A 47 6.79 15.75 8.95
CA LYS A 47 7.69 15.67 10.11
C LYS A 47 8.58 16.91 10.12
N VAL A 48 8.57 17.68 11.21
CA VAL A 48 9.57 18.73 11.42
C VAL A 48 10.92 18.03 11.49
N ALA A 49 11.73 18.14 10.43
CA ALA A 49 13.13 17.77 10.52
C ALA A 49 13.75 18.69 11.57
N ALA A 50 14.03 18.14 12.75
CA ALA A 50 14.78 18.82 13.79
C ALA A 50 16.26 18.87 13.39
N THR A 51 16.55 19.62 12.34
CA THR A 51 17.84 20.28 12.11
C THR A 51 17.50 21.73 11.79
N ASP A 52 17.30 22.50 12.86
CA ASP A 52 17.24 23.95 12.81
C ASP A 52 18.66 24.48 12.58
N ASP A 53 18.98 24.72 11.31
CA ASP A 53 20.21 25.43 10.93
C ASP A 53 19.95 26.93 10.69
N GLY A 54 18.85 27.46 11.23
CA GLY A 54 18.85 28.80 11.80
C GLY A 54 18.07 29.90 11.08
N ILE A 55 17.63 30.86 11.90
CA ILE A 55 17.15 32.21 11.59
C ILE A 55 15.84 32.28 10.76
N PRO A 56 14.82 33.04 11.22
CA PRO A 56 13.62 33.32 10.41
C PRO A 56 14.00 33.90 9.05
N GLY A 57 13.67 33.19 7.97
CA GLY A 57 14.10 33.50 6.60
C GLY A 57 14.98 32.44 5.92
N THR A 58 14.87 31.16 6.29
CA THR A 58 15.68 30.11 5.67
C THR A 58 15.40 29.93 4.16
N PRO A 59 16.45 29.64 3.37
CA PRO A 59 16.39 29.51 1.90
C PRO A 59 15.52 28.31 1.46
N PRO A 60 15.17 28.22 0.16
CA PRO A 60 14.56 27.01 -0.41
C PRO A 60 15.27 25.77 0.12
N VAL A 61 14.51 24.82 0.69
CA VAL A 61 15.07 23.58 1.20
C VAL A 61 15.51 22.76 0.01
N ASP A 62 16.81 22.55 -0.12
CA ASP A 62 17.37 21.69 -1.15
C ASP A 62 16.79 20.28 -1.02
N TYR A 63 16.44 19.70 -2.16
CA TYR A 63 15.97 18.33 -2.26
C TYR A 63 16.83 17.58 -3.26
N THR A 64 17.37 16.43 -2.85
CA THR A 64 18.05 15.51 -3.77
C THR A 64 17.02 14.46 -4.18
N PRO A 65 16.62 14.43 -5.48
CA PRO A 65 15.75 13.39 -5.99
C PRO A 65 16.29 11.99 -5.70
N GLY A 66 15.37 11.06 -5.47
CA GLY A 66 15.69 9.65 -5.36
C GLY A 66 16.32 9.10 -6.64
N LEU A 67 16.92 7.93 -6.51
CA LEU A 67 17.62 7.27 -7.60
C LEU A 67 16.75 6.19 -8.23
N ASN A 68 16.74 6.20 -9.55
CA ASN A 68 16.23 5.09 -10.35
C ASN A 68 17.01 3.80 -10.06
N PRO A 69 16.37 2.62 -10.16
CA PRO A 69 14.96 2.43 -10.52
C PRO A 69 14.02 2.42 -9.30
N ASP A 70 14.56 2.55 -8.08
CA ASP A 70 13.78 2.38 -6.86
C ASP A 70 12.77 3.53 -6.66
N ILE A 71 13.25 4.77 -6.80
CA ILE A 71 12.45 5.98 -6.68
C ILE A 71 12.38 6.65 -8.05
N ILE A 72 11.17 6.73 -8.58
CA ILE A 72 10.90 7.28 -9.91
C ILE A 72 10.22 8.63 -9.77
N LYS A 73 10.79 9.63 -10.45
CA LYS A 73 10.18 10.94 -10.56
C LYS A 73 9.06 10.92 -11.61
N ILE A 74 7.88 11.35 -11.19
CA ILE A 74 6.73 11.57 -12.06
C ILE A 74 6.61 13.08 -12.29
N SER A 75 6.63 13.48 -13.56
CA SER A 75 6.45 14.87 -13.97
C SER A 75 5.07 15.39 -13.56
N LEU A 76 5.05 16.60 -13.03
CA LEU A 76 3.85 17.40 -12.78
C LEU A 76 3.80 18.61 -13.73
N ASP A 77 4.56 18.58 -14.82
CA ASP A 77 4.84 19.70 -15.73
C ASP A 77 5.66 20.84 -15.09
N ASN A 78 6.10 21.79 -15.93
CA ASN A 78 6.80 23.01 -15.50
C ASN A 78 8.00 22.76 -14.58
N ASN A 79 8.79 21.71 -14.86
CA ASN A 79 9.94 21.27 -14.04
C ASN A 79 9.58 20.86 -12.60
N ARG A 80 8.30 20.61 -12.31
CA ARG A 80 7.85 20.05 -11.05
C ARG A 80 7.72 18.55 -11.17
N PHE A 81 8.03 17.88 -10.08
CA PHE A 81 8.02 16.43 -10.00
C PHE A 81 7.46 16.01 -8.66
N LYS A 82 6.92 14.79 -8.62
CA LYS A 82 6.73 14.06 -7.38
C LYS A 82 7.30 12.66 -7.48
N GLU A 83 7.66 12.10 -6.35
CA GLU A 83 8.14 10.73 -6.24
C GLU A 83 7.75 10.16 -4.88
N SER A 84 7.55 8.85 -4.81
CA SER A 84 7.32 8.14 -3.55
C SER A 84 8.62 7.50 -3.08
N THR A 85 8.90 7.55 -1.79
CA THR A 85 9.97 6.74 -1.20
C THR A 85 9.60 5.26 -1.26
N THR A 86 10.60 4.38 -1.18
CA THR A 86 10.37 2.94 -1.08
C THR A 86 9.56 2.64 0.19
N PRO A 87 8.46 1.87 0.09
CA PRO A 87 7.71 1.45 1.27
C PRO A 87 8.54 0.61 2.23
N GLU A 88 8.42 0.90 3.52
CA GLU A 88 9.10 0.20 4.62
C GLU A 88 8.08 -0.59 5.45
N PRO A 89 7.80 -1.86 5.11
CA PRO A 89 6.91 -2.69 5.89
C PRO A 89 7.60 -3.19 7.15
N ILE A 90 6.85 -3.17 8.26
CA ILE A 90 7.25 -3.74 9.54
C ILE A 90 6.15 -4.67 10.05
N VAL A 91 6.56 -5.78 10.64
CA VAL A 91 5.68 -6.72 11.32
C VAL A 91 5.58 -6.28 12.79
N VAL A 92 4.42 -5.75 13.18
CA VAL A 92 4.18 -5.12 14.50
C VAL A 92 3.84 -6.16 15.56
N ARG A 93 2.96 -7.09 15.21
CA ARG A 93 2.67 -8.27 16.00
C ARG A 93 3.29 -9.44 15.27
N LYS A 94 4.20 -10.17 15.94
CA LYS A 94 4.96 -11.29 15.37
C LYS A 94 4.05 -12.14 14.46
N ASP A 95 4.23 -11.90 13.16
CA ASP A 95 3.62 -12.59 12.04
C ASP A 95 2.08 -12.46 11.90
N GLU A 96 1.45 -11.38 12.39
CA GLU A 96 -0.02 -11.22 12.31
C GLU A 96 -0.48 -9.84 11.82
N LEU A 97 0.17 -8.76 12.26
CA LEU A 97 -0.22 -7.40 11.92
C LEU A 97 0.98 -6.62 11.39
N MET A 98 0.70 -5.74 10.45
CA MET A 98 1.69 -5.06 9.63
C MET A 98 1.43 -3.57 9.59
N GLU A 99 2.51 -2.83 9.39
CA GLU A 99 2.51 -1.39 9.24
C GLU A 99 3.53 -1.04 8.16
N THR A 100 3.15 -0.21 7.19
CA THR A 100 4.00 0.11 6.04
C THR A 100 4.06 1.62 5.86
N TRP A 101 5.28 2.15 5.88
CA TRP A 101 5.55 3.59 5.81
C TRP A 101 6.08 3.99 4.44
N PHE A 102 5.66 5.14 3.94
CA PHE A 102 6.29 5.81 2.81
C PHE A 102 5.91 7.30 2.76
N ASP A 103 6.75 8.09 2.13
CA ASP A 103 6.52 9.51 1.86
C ASP A 103 6.29 9.72 0.37
N VAL A 104 5.46 10.70 0.03
CA VAL A 104 5.36 11.29 -1.31
C VAL A 104 5.92 12.70 -1.25
N ILE A 105 6.92 12.98 -2.08
CA ILE A 105 7.67 14.22 -2.05
C ILE A 105 7.48 14.95 -3.37
N THR A 106 7.00 16.18 -3.29
CA THR A 106 6.87 17.10 -4.42
C THR A 106 7.98 18.15 -4.37
N TYR A 107 8.62 18.40 -5.51
CA TYR A 107 9.73 19.33 -5.63
C TYR A 107 9.77 19.99 -7.01
N ASN A 108 10.49 21.10 -7.12
CA ASN A 108 10.82 21.74 -8.39
C ASN A 108 12.28 21.44 -8.73
N LEU A 109 12.57 20.90 -9.91
CA LEU A 109 13.92 20.57 -10.36
C LEU A 109 14.20 21.30 -11.68
N PRO A 110 14.87 22.46 -11.64
CA PRO A 110 15.23 23.21 -12.84
C PRO A 110 15.98 22.36 -13.86
N SER A 111 15.73 22.62 -15.15
CA SER A 111 16.37 21.87 -16.24
C SER A 111 17.91 21.94 -16.16
N GLY A 112 18.56 20.78 -16.17
CA GLY A 112 20.01 20.65 -16.09
C GLY A 112 20.58 20.57 -14.66
N GLU A 113 19.75 20.70 -13.63
CA GLU A 113 20.18 20.61 -12.23
C GLU A 113 19.98 19.21 -11.64
N SER A 114 20.79 18.87 -10.62
CA SER A 114 20.66 17.63 -9.83
C SER A 114 20.10 17.86 -8.43
N ILE A 115 19.95 19.12 -8.02
CA ILE A 115 19.37 19.52 -6.74
C ILE A 115 18.12 20.33 -7.04
N GLY A 116 16.98 19.86 -6.51
CA GLY A 116 15.71 20.52 -6.60
C GLY A 116 15.41 21.38 -5.38
N THR A 117 14.30 22.10 -5.43
CA THR A 117 13.72 22.81 -4.30
C THR A 117 12.50 22.04 -3.81
N PHE A 118 12.57 21.55 -2.58
CA PHE A 118 11.46 20.91 -1.88
C PHE A 118 10.19 21.79 -1.87
N GLN A 119 9.03 21.21 -2.14
CA GLN A 119 7.73 21.89 -2.06
C GLN A 119 6.85 21.30 -0.96
N ARG A 120 6.63 19.98 -0.99
CA ARG A 120 5.68 19.28 -0.12
C ARG A 120 6.19 17.88 0.20
N ARG A 121 5.86 17.41 1.41
CA ARG A 121 5.95 16.01 1.81
C ARG A 121 4.58 15.60 2.34
N GLU A 122 4.09 14.47 1.85
CA GLU A 122 2.93 13.79 2.38
C GLU A 122 3.43 12.47 2.97
N GLU A 123 3.25 12.29 4.27
CA GLU A 123 3.69 11.10 4.98
C GLU A 123 2.51 10.16 5.18
N PHE A 124 2.68 8.92 4.73
CA PHE A 124 1.66 7.88 4.76
C PHE A 124 2.10 6.72 5.63
N VAL A 125 1.13 6.13 6.32
CA VAL A 125 1.28 4.82 6.93
C VAL A 125 0.02 3.99 6.69
N SER A 126 0.18 2.79 6.15
CA SER A 126 -0.88 1.80 6.06
C SER A 126 -0.72 0.79 7.19
N ILE A 127 -1.78 0.49 7.94
CA ILE A 127 -1.72 -0.41 9.09
C ILE A 127 -2.83 -1.46 9.05
N SER A 128 -2.55 -2.66 9.56
CA SER A 128 -3.58 -3.61 9.96
C SER A 128 -3.83 -3.59 11.47
N CYS A 129 -5.10 -3.67 11.84
CA CYS A 129 -5.56 -3.60 13.23
C CYS A 129 -6.60 -4.68 13.51
N ALA A 130 -6.57 -5.21 14.73
CA ALA A 130 -7.72 -5.91 15.29
C ALA A 130 -8.57 -4.92 16.08
N CYS A 131 -9.85 -4.87 15.79
CA CYS A 131 -10.80 -3.92 16.36
C CYS A 131 -12.01 -4.66 16.95
N THR A 132 -12.73 -3.99 17.85
CA THR A 132 -14.01 -4.42 18.40
C THR A 132 -15.08 -3.41 18.02
N LEU A 133 -16.11 -3.86 17.31
CA LEU A 133 -17.18 -3.02 16.78
C LEU A 133 -18.03 -2.44 17.92
N ARG A 134 -18.37 -1.16 17.80
CA ARG A 134 -19.22 -0.41 18.72
C ARG A 134 -20.33 0.31 17.99
N ALA A 135 -21.53 0.23 18.55
CA ALA A 135 -22.64 1.08 18.15
C ALA A 135 -22.37 2.54 18.51
N ALA A 136 -22.89 3.48 17.70
CA ALA A 136 -22.83 4.91 18.00
C ALA A 136 -23.44 5.20 19.39
N ASP A 137 -22.78 6.03 20.20
CA ASP A 137 -23.23 6.39 21.53
C ASP A 137 -24.29 7.51 21.53
N GLY A 138 -24.49 8.14 20.37
CA GLY A 138 -25.47 9.22 20.14
C GLY A 138 -25.00 10.61 20.59
N GLY A 139 -23.76 10.74 21.06
CA GLY A 139 -23.11 11.96 21.51
C GLY A 139 -22.53 12.82 20.38
N GLY A 140 -22.37 12.26 19.18
CA GLY A 140 -21.88 12.99 18.01
C GLY A 140 -20.36 13.00 17.85
N ASP A 141 -19.62 12.44 18.81
CA ASP A 141 -18.15 12.41 18.86
C ASP A 141 -17.56 10.98 18.84
N ASP A 142 -18.32 10.01 18.33
CA ASP A 142 -17.94 8.58 18.27
C ASP A 142 -16.70 8.32 17.41
N GLY A 143 -16.59 9.03 16.28
CA GLY A 143 -15.45 8.93 15.37
C GLY A 143 -15.47 10.04 14.31
N ARG A 144 -14.37 10.18 13.56
CA ARG A 144 -14.22 11.24 12.55
C ARG A 144 -14.58 10.81 11.15
N ARG A 145 -15.08 11.72 10.32
CA ARG A 145 -15.12 11.54 8.85
C ARG A 145 -13.71 11.36 8.27
N PRO A 146 -13.55 10.83 7.05
CA PRO A 146 -12.23 10.72 6.43
C PRO A 146 -11.53 12.08 6.36
N THR A 147 -10.21 12.04 6.49
CA THR A 147 -9.34 13.18 6.19
C THR A 147 -9.12 13.25 4.69
N LEU A 148 -9.43 14.40 4.09
CA LEU A 148 -9.56 14.53 2.63
C LEU A 148 -8.57 15.54 2.08
N TRP A 149 -8.00 15.23 0.92
CA TRP A 149 -7.15 16.15 0.20
C TRP A 149 -7.98 17.23 -0.50
N SER A 150 -7.78 18.51 -0.18
CA SER A 150 -8.54 19.62 -0.79
C SER A 150 -7.86 20.24 -2.02
N GLY A 151 -6.70 19.72 -2.43
CA GLY A 151 -5.85 20.30 -3.48
C GLY A 151 -4.64 21.04 -2.93
N MET A 152 -4.74 21.57 -1.71
CA MET A 152 -3.66 22.33 -1.08
C MET A 152 -3.13 21.67 0.19
N GLU A 153 -4.03 21.14 1.02
CA GLU A 153 -3.71 20.44 2.25
C GLU A 153 -4.73 19.34 2.52
N TYR A 154 -4.43 18.48 3.50
CA TYR A 154 -5.40 17.56 4.05
C TYR A 154 -6.31 18.29 5.03
N GLU A 155 -7.62 18.16 4.84
CA GLU A 155 -8.65 18.67 5.74
C GLU A 155 -9.11 17.53 6.66
N GLU A 156 -8.93 17.71 7.97
CA GLU A 156 -9.34 16.73 8.98
C GLU A 156 -10.86 16.61 9.01
N GLY A 157 -11.38 15.39 8.89
CA GLY A 157 -12.82 15.16 8.96
C GLY A 157 -13.40 15.48 10.33
N GLU A 158 -14.60 16.05 10.34
CA GLU A 158 -15.33 16.37 11.57
C GLU A 158 -15.71 15.11 12.36
N PHE A 159 -15.85 15.27 13.67
CA PHE A 159 -16.48 14.25 14.51
C PHE A 159 -17.96 14.14 14.15
N THR A 160 -18.46 12.90 14.10
CA THR A 160 -19.87 12.60 13.85
C THR A 160 -20.30 11.39 14.65
N GLY A 161 -21.59 11.33 14.98
CA GLY A 161 -22.18 10.13 15.58
C GLY A 161 -22.31 9.05 14.52
N LYS A 162 -21.58 7.95 14.69
CA LYS A 162 -21.53 6.82 13.75
C LYS A 162 -21.00 5.58 14.48
N PRO A 163 -21.17 4.38 13.91
CA PRO A 163 -20.42 3.22 14.37
C PRO A 163 -18.93 3.52 14.44
N TYR A 164 -18.24 2.87 15.37
CA TYR A 164 -16.80 2.99 15.54
C TYR A 164 -16.23 1.66 16.04
N GLY A 165 -14.91 1.58 16.09
CA GLY A 165 -14.19 0.47 16.67
C GLY A 165 -13.34 0.88 17.85
N GLU A 166 -13.17 -0.05 18.78
CA GLU A 166 -12.14 0.02 19.81
C GLU A 166 -10.99 -0.92 19.46
N SER A 167 -9.75 -0.46 19.66
CA SER A 167 -8.55 -1.30 19.54
C SER A 167 -8.66 -2.55 20.41
N ALA A 168 -8.61 -3.74 19.79
CA ALA A 168 -8.84 -5.01 20.48
C ALA A 168 -7.60 -5.54 21.21
N SER A 169 -6.44 -4.90 21.02
CA SER A 169 -5.15 -5.36 21.54
C SER A 169 -4.22 -4.18 21.79
N ASN A 170 -3.33 -4.32 22.78
CA ASN A 170 -2.22 -3.39 23.00
C ASN A 170 -0.90 -3.85 22.35
N GLN A 171 -0.94 -4.96 21.60
CA GLN A 171 0.18 -5.52 20.83
C GLN A 171 -0.06 -5.33 19.32
N GLN A 172 -0.46 -4.14 18.93
CA GLN A 172 -0.67 -3.72 17.54
C GLN A 172 -0.14 -2.30 17.36
N SER A 173 -0.29 -1.73 16.17
CA SER A 173 0.20 -0.37 15.90
C SER A 173 -0.36 0.62 16.92
N GLN A 174 0.46 1.58 17.34
CA GLN A 174 0.00 2.69 18.18
C GLN A 174 -1.11 3.52 17.51
N TYR A 175 -1.26 3.40 16.20
CA TYR A 175 -2.28 4.08 15.41
C TYR A 175 -3.60 3.32 15.32
N CYS A 176 -3.68 2.09 15.85
CA CYS A 176 -4.92 1.32 15.81
C CYS A 176 -6.05 1.93 16.61
N ASP A 177 -5.77 2.72 17.66
CA ASP A 177 -6.82 3.46 18.38
C ASP A 177 -7.49 4.50 17.47
N VAL A 178 -6.73 5.15 16.59
CA VAL A 178 -7.26 6.14 15.63
C VAL A 178 -7.92 5.45 14.45
N CYS A 179 -7.30 4.38 13.92
CA CYS A 179 -7.86 3.57 12.84
C CYS A 179 -9.22 2.96 13.22
N CYS A 180 -9.30 2.17 14.30
CA CYS A 180 -10.55 1.55 14.72
C CYS A 180 -11.63 2.61 15.01
N ARG A 181 -11.29 3.72 15.69
CA ARG A 181 -12.27 4.75 16.03
C ARG A 181 -12.84 5.44 14.77
N ASP A 182 -11.97 5.81 13.84
CA ASP A 182 -12.36 6.69 12.75
C ASP A 182 -12.82 5.92 11.49
N HIS A 183 -12.32 4.71 11.20
CA HIS A 183 -12.54 3.99 9.92
C HIS A 183 -13.90 3.31 9.77
N HIS A 184 -14.97 4.08 9.95
CA HIS A 184 -16.36 3.67 9.78
C HIS A 184 -17.14 4.72 9.01
N ASP A 185 -18.16 4.33 8.27
CA ASP A 185 -19.00 5.26 7.55
C ASP A 185 -20.27 5.64 8.33
N ALA A 186 -20.69 6.89 8.17
CA ALA A 186 -21.95 7.40 8.73
C ALA A 186 -23.16 7.05 7.83
N ASP A 187 -24.37 7.00 8.38
CA ASP A 187 -25.62 6.78 7.63
C ASP A 187 -26.18 8.04 6.97
N ASP A 188 -25.39 8.63 6.08
CA ASP A 188 -25.76 9.81 5.33
C ASP A 188 -25.02 9.90 3.97
N ASN A 189 -25.21 11.01 3.25
CA ASN A 189 -24.53 11.26 1.98
C ASN A 189 -23.17 11.98 2.18
N SER A 190 -22.51 11.81 3.31
CA SER A 190 -21.18 12.36 3.56
C SER A 190 -20.10 11.71 2.70
N ASP A 191 -18.91 12.29 2.74
CA ASP A 191 -17.69 11.59 2.34
C ASP A 191 -17.56 10.27 3.10
N LYS A 192 -17.17 9.23 2.36
CA LYS A 192 -16.97 7.85 2.82
C LYS A 192 -15.50 7.48 2.75
N TYR A 193 -15.08 6.45 3.47
CA TYR A 193 -13.72 5.92 3.40
C TYR A 193 -13.44 5.19 2.09
N ARG A 194 -14.47 4.57 1.51
CA ARG A 194 -14.43 3.85 0.22
C ARG A 194 -15.49 4.39 -0.76
N PRO A 195 -15.37 5.67 -1.20
CA PRO A 195 -16.39 6.36 -1.99
C PRO A 195 -16.66 5.77 -3.38
N TRP A 196 -15.79 4.89 -3.88
CA TRP A 196 -15.97 4.19 -5.17
C TRP A 196 -16.86 2.94 -5.07
N MET A 197 -17.19 2.48 -3.86
CA MET A 197 -18.12 1.34 -3.67
C MET A 197 -19.55 1.72 -4.06
N GLY A 198 -20.30 0.77 -4.60
CA GLY A 198 -21.71 0.96 -4.87
C GLY A 198 -22.52 1.10 -3.57
N ASN A 199 -23.60 1.91 -3.58
CA ASN A 199 -24.48 2.08 -2.41
C ASN A 199 -25.09 0.76 -1.88
N ASN A 200 -25.14 -0.30 -2.70
CA ASN A 200 -25.60 -1.63 -2.32
C ASN A 200 -24.56 -2.45 -1.53
N GLU A 201 -23.33 -1.96 -1.42
CA GLU A 201 -22.25 -2.60 -0.64
C GLU A 201 -22.25 -2.16 0.83
N TYR A 202 -22.95 -1.08 1.16
CA TYR A 202 -23.10 -0.59 2.53
C TYR A 202 -24.21 -1.33 3.28
N ILE A 203 -24.07 -1.42 4.61
CA ILE A 203 -25.08 -2.02 5.48
C ILE A 203 -26.38 -1.22 5.34
N ASN A 204 -27.47 -1.87 4.93
CA ASN A 204 -28.70 -1.19 4.52
C ASN A 204 -29.76 -1.07 5.63
N SER A 205 -29.53 -1.67 6.80
CA SER A 205 -30.50 -1.73 7.90
C SER A 205 -29.81 -1.96 9.26
N GLY A 206 -30.57 -1.79 10.35
CA GLY A 206 -30.07 -2.05 11.71
C GLY A 206 -29.23 -0.90 12.30
N THR A 207 -28.58 -1.19 13.42
CA THR A 207 -27.76 -0.23 14.20
C THR A 207 -26.57 0.31 13.42
N PHE A 208 -26.05 -0.49 12.49
CA PHE A 208 -24.85 -0.20 11.69
C PHE A 208 -25.18 0.25 10.26
N LYS A 209 -26.43 0.66 10.00
CA LYS A 209 -26.85 1.15 8.68
C LYS A 209 -25.91 2.27 8.18
N GLY A 210 -25.60 2.26 6.89
CA GLY A 210 -24.73 3.23 6.24
C GLY A 210 -23.24 3.01 6.45
N ASN A 211 -22.84 2.13 7.38
CA ASN A 211 -21.45 1.71 7.52
C ASN A 211 -21.08 0.74 6.38
N HIS A 212 -19.84 0.79 5.91
CA HIS A 212 -19.32 -0.31 5.09
C HIS A 212 -19.19 -1.57 5.97
N PRO A 213 -19.32 -2.78 5.41
CA PRO A 213 -19.24 -4.00 6.18
C PRO A 213 -17.81 -4.30 6.61
N HIS A 214 -17.66 -4.64 7.89
CA HIS A 214 -16.41 -5.11 8.51
C HIS A 214 -16.48 -6.62 8.69
N TYR A 215 -15.34 -7.30 8.66
CA TYR A 215 -15.29 -8.77 8.71
C TYR A 215 -14.26 -9.29 9.71
N ASP A 216 -14.60 -10.42 10.32
CA ASP A 216 -13.66 -11.33 10.98
C ASP A 216 -13.76 -12.70 10.30
N ARG A 217 -13.03 -13.69 10.81
CA ARG A 217 -13.09 -15.07 10.35
C ARG A 217 -13.77 -15.96 11.36
N ASP A 218 -14.64 -16.86 10.88
CA ASP A 218 -15.22 -17.90 11.73
C ASP A 218 -14.18 -18.96 12.13
N ASN A 219 -14.60 -19.99 12.86
CA ASN A 219 -13.71 -21.09 13.26
C ASN A 219 -13.21 -21.97 12.09
N ARG A 220 -13.70 -21.73 10.87
CA ARG A 220 -13.31 -22.42 9.63
C ARG A 220 -12.52 -21.49 8.69
N GLY A 221 -12.22 -20.26 9.11
CA GLY A 221 -11.50 -19.29 8.31
C GLY A 221 -12.36 -18.55 7.27
N ASN A 222 -13.67 -18.74 7.26
CA ASN A 222 -14.56 -18.00 6.34
C ASN A 222 -14.77 -16.58 6.87
N LEU A 223 -14.77 -15.60 5.96
CA LEU A 223 -15.17 -14.23 6.31
C LEU A 223 -16.62 -14.21 6.80
N VAL A 224 -16.82 -13.60 7.96
CA VAL A 224 -18.12 -13.36 8.59
C VAL A 224 -18.20 -11.88 8.91
N VAL A 225 -19.32 -11.26 8.53
CA VAL A 225 -19.58 -9.85 8.81
C VAL A 225 -19.65 -9.65 10.33
N ALA A 226 -18.94 -8.66 10.85
CA ALA A 226 -19.14 -8.12 12.18
C ALA A 226 -20.33 -7.14 12.14
N ASP A 227 -21.47 -7.56 12.67
CA ASP A 227 -22.75 -6.82 12.57
C ASP A 227 -23.43 -6.57 13.92
N SER A 228 -22.75 -6.92 15.01
CA SER A 228 -23.21 -6.78 16.38
C SER A 228 -22.22 -5.99 17.24
N ASP A 229 -22.76 -5.20 18.16
CA ASP A 229 -21.96 -4.47 19.15
C ASP A 229 -21.13 -5.45 20.00
N GLY A 230 -19.80 -5.27 20.01
CA GLY A 230 -18.85 -6.17 20.65
C GLY A 230 -18.24 -7.25 19.75
N ASP A 231 -18.63 -7.36 18.49
CA ASP A 231 -17.96 -8.25 17.54
C ASP A 231 -16.51 -7.79 17.28
N THR A 232 -15.60 -8.74 17.11
CA THR A 232 -14.24 -8.44 16.63
C THR A 232 -14.22 -8.37 15.11
N TYR A 233 -13.28 -7.62 14.55
CA TYR A 233 -13.01 -7.56 13.11
C TYR A 233 -11.56 -7.14 12.84
N LEU A 234 -11.11 -7.40 11.61
CA LEU A 234 -9.83 -6.89 11.10
C LEU A 234 -10.06 -5.62 10.28
N GLU A 235 -9.16 -4.67 10.42
CA GLU A 235 -9.24 -3.37 9.78
C GLU A 235 -7.93 -3.01 9.09
N ALA A 236 -8.01 -2.32 7.96
CA ALA A 236 -6.86 -1.83 7.21
C ALA A 236 -7.03 -0.32 6.92
N CYS A 237 -6.22 0.52 7.57
CA CYS A 237 -6.33 1.97 7.43
C CYS A 237 -5.13 2.58 6.72
N ARG A 238 -5.40 3.58 5.86
CA ARG A 238 -4.41 4.58 5.44
C ARG A 238 -4.47 5.76 6.39
N LEU A 239 -3.33 6.11 6.97
CA LEU A 239 -3.19 7.33 7.75
C LEU A 239 -2.28 8.32 7.04
N VAL A 240 -2.66 9.60 7.14
CA VAL A 240 -1.91 10.75 6.64
C VAL A 240 -1.52 11.65 7.78
N ARG A 241 -0.34 12.27 7.72
CA ARG A 241 0.03 13.27 8.71
C ARG A 241 -0.72 14.58 8.43
N LYS A 242 -1.39 15.11 9.45
CA LYS A 242 -2.00 16.44 9.49
C LYS A 242 -1.75 17.10 10.84
N ASP A 243 -1.16 18.29 10.81
CA ASP A 243 -0.82 19.14 11.97
C ASP A 243 -0.02 18.40 13.06
N GLY A 244 0.87 17.51 12.62
CA GLY A 244 1.73 16.68 13.49
C GLY A 244 1.09 15.38 13.97
N PHE A 245 -0.20 15.15 13.72
CA PHE A 245 -0.91 13.92 14.10
C PHE A 245 -1.23 13.07 12.87
N PHE A 246 -1.28 11.74 13.05
CA PHE A 246 -1.84 10.88 12.01
C PHE A 246 -3.37 10.86 12.09
N ARG A 247 -4.00 10.98 10.93
CA ARG A 247 -5.46 10.94 10.75
C ARG A 247 -5.80 9.92 9.66
N VAL A 248 -6.93 9.25 9.82
CA VAL A 248 -7.40 8.27 8.83
C VAL A 248 -7.90 9.02 7.60
N ALA A 249 -7.29 8.74 6.45
CA ALA A 249 -7.72 9.24 5.15
C ALA A 249 -8.64 8.23 4.47
N GLN A 250 -9.17 8.57 3.29
CA GLN A 250 -9.81 7.58 2.43
C GLN A 250 -8.85 6.45 2.09
N ASP A 251 -9.38 5.26 1.88
CA ASP A 251 -8.59 4.11 1.47
C ASP A 251 -7.84 4.41 0.18
N PHE A 252 -6.70 3.76 0.01
CA PHE A 252 -6.05 3.74 -1.29
C PHE A 252 -6.99 3.08 -2.31
N ASN A 253 -7.15 3.71 -3.46
CA ASN A 253 -7.86 3.12 -4.60
C ASN A 253 -6.86 2.88 -5.72
N MET A 254 -6.52 1.61 -5.92
CA MET A 254 -5.54 1.21 -6.92
C MET A 254 -6.22 1.21 -8.29
N HIS A 255 -5.61 1.89 -9.26
CA HIS A 255 -6.01 1.79 -10.65
C HIS A 255 -5.42 0.52 -11.27
N GLU A 256 -4.13 0.28 -11.02
CA GLU A 256 -3.43 -0.89 -11.55
C GLU A 256 -2.09 -1.20 -10.85
N VAL A 257 -1.58 -2.41 -11.04
CA VAL A 257 -0.20 -2.82 -10.80
C VAL A 257 0.54 -3.12 -12.12
N ASN A 258 1.79 -2.68 -12.21
CA ASN A 258 2.70 -3.01 -13.31
C ASN A 258 3.93 -3.76 -12.78
N ASN A 259 4.56 -4.54 -13.65
CA ASN A 259 5.84 -5.17 -13.38
C ASN A 259 6.87 -4.88 -14.48
N PHE A 260 8.15 -4.91 -14.11
CA PHE A 260 9.24 -4.48 -14.96
C PHE A 260 10.46 -5.38 -14.79
N PRO A 261 11.24 -5.59 -15.87
CA PRO A 261 12.60 -6.09 -15.71
C PRO A 261 13.47 -5.06 -14.98
N GLN A 262 14.59 -5.51 -14.42
CA GLN A 262 15.47 -4.67 -13.60
C GLN A 262 15.96 -3.40 -14.33
N ASP A 263 16.09 -3.46 -15.66
CA ASP A 263 16.73 -2.43 -16.47
C ASP A 263 15.79 -1.38 -17.07
N TYR A 264 14.46 -1.60 -17.04
CA TYR A 264 13.51 -0.69 -17.69
C TYR A 264 13.55 0.72 -17.10
N LEU A 265 13.33 0.87 -15.79
CA LEU A 265 13.22 2.20 -15.17
C LEU A 265 14.57 2.85 -14.84
N VAL A 266 15.65 2.43 -15.51
CA VAL A 266 17.00 2.98 -15.31
C VAL A 266 17.25 4.20 -16.20
N SER A 267 16.83 4.12 -17.47
CA SER A 267 17.12 5.17 -18.45
C SER A 267 16.15 6.36 -18.33
N SER A 268 16.61 7.56 -18.71
CA SER A 268 15.76 8.75 -18.65
C SER A 268 14.60 8.73 -19.64
N SER A 269 14.72 8.01 -20.77
CA SER A 269 13.64 7.86 -21.74
C SER A 269 12.52 7.00 -21.19
N ASP A 270 12.87 5.87 -20.57
CA ASP A 270 11.89 4.92 -20.04
C ASP A 270 11.16 5.52 -18.84
N VAL A 271 11.88 6.25 -17.98
CA VAL A 271 11.24 7.04 -16.91
C VAL A 271 10.32 8.13 -17.45
N THR A 272 10.64 8.74 -18.60
CA THR A 272 9.75 9.73 -19.23
C THR A 272 8.49 9.09 -19.80
N GLU A 273 8.62 7.91 -20.40
CA GLU A 273 7.48 7.10 -20.89
C GLU A 273 6.59 6.68 -19.72
N TYR A 274 7.16 6.08 -18.68
CA TYR A 274 6.42 5.70 -17.48
C TYR A 274 5.77 6.88 -16.78
N SER A 275 6.46 8.02 -16.65
CA SER A 275 5.87 9.24 -16.12
C SER A 275 4.71 9.77 -16.99
N THR A 276 4.72 9.51 -18.29
CA THR A 276 3.61 9.90 -19.19
C THR A 276 2.44 8.96 -19.01
N TYR A 277 2.70 7.66 -18.86
CA TYR A 277 1.71 6.65 -18.53
C TYR A 277 0.95 6.95 -17.24
N VAL A 278 1.66 7.19 -16.13
CA VAL A 278 1.05 7.51 -14.83
C VAL A 278 0.19 8.77 -14.91
N ARG A 279 0.60 9.77 -15.71
CA ARG A 279 -0.21 10.98 -15.94
C ARG A 279 -1.46 10.70 -16.77
N ALA A 280 -1.39 9.81 -17.76
CA ALA A 280 -2.55 9.44 -18.56
C ALA A 280 -3.64 8.75 -17.70
N ILE A 281 -3.25 7.98 -16.68
CA ILE A 281 -4.17 7.46 -15.66
C ILE A 281 -4.80 8.60 -14.85
N ALA A 282 -3.98 9.55 -14.37
CA ALA A 282 -4.53 10.71 -13.67
C ALA A 282 -5.52 11.50 -14.54
N ASP A 283 -5.23 11.64 -15.83
CA ASP A 283 -6.09 12.32 -16.80
C ASP A 283 -7.41 11.57 -17.06
N SER A 284 -7.41 10.24 -17.10
CA SER A 284 -8.64 9.46 -17.31
C SER A 284 -9.62 9.64 -16.16
N GLU A 285 -9.12 9.77 -14.93
CA GLU A 285 -9.94 10.00 -13.74
C GLU A 285 -10.49 11.44 -13.64
N LEU A 286 -9.79 12.43 -14.21
CA LEU A 286 -10.24 13.82 -14.26
C LEU A 286 -11.42 14.04 -15.24
N GLY A 287 -11.69 13.11 -16.16
CA GLY A 287 -12.52 13.24 -17.37
C GLY A 287 -14.04 13.46 -17.23
N SER A 288 -14.58 13.94 -16.10
CA SER A 288 -15.99 14.36 -16.00
C SER A 288 -16.29 15.79 -16.52
N GLY A 289 -15.41 16.36 -17.36
CA GLY A 289 -15.60 17.58 -18.17
C GLY A 289 -14.73 17.61 -19.45
N PRO A 290 -14.99 18.52 -20.42
CA PRO A 290 -15.59 18.29 -21.74
C PRO A 290 -14.83 17.40 -22.75
N SER A 291 -13.76 16.71 -22.37
CA SER A 291 -13.19 15.60 -23.15
C SER A 291 -12.41 14.69 -22.21
N PRO A 292 -12.85 13.44 -22.00
CA PRO A 292 -11.97 12.41 -21.45
C PRO A 292 -10.73 12.36 -22.34
N LEU A 293 -9.55 12.64 -21.78
CA LEU A 293 -8.30 12.28 -22.43
C LEU A 293 -8.30 10.73 -22.46
N GLY A 294 -7.91 10.15 -23.60
CA GLY A 294 -8.15 8.73 -23.90
C GLY A 294 -7.60 7.77 -22.83
N ALA A 295 -8.00 6.50 -22.91
CA ALA A 295 -7.40 5.44 -22.10
C ALA A 295 -5.87 5.52 -22.19
N PRO A 296 -5.14 5.25 -21.09
CA PRO A 296 -3.68 5.34 -21.08
C PRO A 296 -3.09 4.47 -22.19
N ASP A 297 -2.10 5.02 -22.91
CA ASP A 297 -1.33 4.23 -23.87
C ASP A 297 -0.63 3.09 -23.14
N GLU A 298 -0.62 1.89 -23.73
CA GLU A 298 0.13 0.76 -23.18
C GLU A 298 1.65 1.08 -23.11
N LEU A 299 2.28 0.86 -21.95
CA LEU A 299 3.75 0.91 -21.79
C LEU A 299 4.49 -0.03 -22.76
N SER A 300 5.56 0.42 -23.38
CA SER A 300 6.35 -0.40 -24.32
C SER A 300 7.70 -0.80 -23.74
N TYR A 301 7.84 -2.06 -23.30
CA TYR A 301 9.10 -2.60 -22.81
C TYR A 301 9.28 -4.11 -23.06
N ASN A 302 10.53 -4.56 -23.05
CA ASN A 302 10.85 -5.98 -23.10
C ASN A 302 10.36 -6.66 -21.81
N GLY A 303 9.63 -7.76 -21.95
CA GLY A 303 8.99 -8.50 -20.88
C GLY A 303 7.47 -8.41 -20.90
N ARG A 304 6.88 -7.56 -21.74
CA ARG A 304 5.42 -7.36 -21.73
C ARG A 304 4.60 -8.39 -22.50
N ASN A 305 5.24 -9.11 -23.41
CA ASN A 305 4.62 -10.20 -24.15
C ASN A 305 5.68 -11.24 -24.55
N PHE A 306 5.21 -12.40 -25.01
CA PHE A 306 6.08 -13.48 -25.48
C PHE A 306 6.90 -13.12 -26.73
N ASP A 307 6.50 -12.15 -27.55
CA ASP A 307 7.26 -11.77 -28.75
C ASP A 307 8.49 -10.91 -28.40
N THR A 308 8.40 -10.15 -27.30
CA THR A 308 9.47 -9.31 -26.77
C THR A 308 9.71 -9.62 -25.28
N PRO A 309 10.23 -10.81 -24.91
CA PRO A 309 10.52 -11.14 -23.52
C PRO A 309 11.71 -10.34 -22.99
N THR A 310 11.83 -10.22 -21.68
CA THR A 310 13.05 -9.74 -21.03
C THR A 310 14.04 -10.90 -20.84
N ASP A 311 15.33 -10.64 -20.97
CA ASP A 311 16.36 -11.66 -20.79
C ASP A 311 16.88 -11.65 -19.35
N ILE A 312 17.00 -12.82 -18.71
CA ILE A 312 17.89 -12.92 -17.53
C ILE A 312 19.32 -12.79 -18.04
N PRO A 313 20.15 -11.86 -17.50
CA PRO A 313 21.48 -11.60 -18.01
C PRO A 313 22.31 -12.88 -18.13
N MET A 314 22.45 -13.39 -19.34
CA MET A 314 23.20 -14.61 -19.64
C MET A 314 24.70 -14.35 -19.66
N GLY A 315 25.26 -14.01 -18.50
CA GLY A 315 26.70 -14.01 -18.29
C GLY A 315 27.30 -15.42 -18.18
N GLY A 316 26.73 -16.45 -18.83
CA GLY A 316 27.27 -17.82 -18.90
C GLY A 316 27.63 -18.50 -17.56
N THR A 317 27.16 -17.95 -16.44
CA THR A 317 27.53 -18.36 -15.09
C THR A 317 26.26 -18.78 -14.38
N VAL A 318 26.22 -20.00 -13.87
CA VAL A 318 25.20 -20.46 -12.92
C VAL A 318 25.10 -19.42 -11.78
N GLY A 319 23.90 -18.93 -11.50
CA GLY A 319 23.66 -17.84 -10.53
C GLY A 319 23.54 -16.43 -11.13
N ALA A 320 23.24 -16.31 -12.43
CA ALA A 320 22.77 -15.03 -12.98
C ALA A 320 21.38 -14.70 -12.44
N SER A 321 21.21 -13.49 -11.92
CA SER A 321 19.97 -13.05 -11.30
C SER A 321 19.62 -11.62 -11.71
N GLN A 322 18.34 -11.29 -11.72
CA GLN A 322 17.86 -9.91 -11.80
C GLN A 322 16.79 -9.65 -10.75
N GLN A 323 16.75 -8.42 -10.24
CA GLN A 323 15.65 -7.96 -9.39
C GLN A 323 14.52 -7.45 -10.29
N LEU A 324 13.45 -8.22 -10.38
CA LEU A 324 12.21 -7.75 -10.98
C LEU A 324 11.60 -6.66 -10.10
N MET A 325 10.82 -5.78 -10.71
CA MET A 325 10.21 -4.66 -10.00
C MET A 325 8.71 -4.66 -10.23
N SER A 326 7.94 -4.25 -9.23
CA SER A 326 6.53 -3.94 -9.40
C SER A 326 6.20 -2.57 -8.82
N ARG A 327 5.27 -1.88 -9.47
CA ARG A 327 4.81 -0.55 -9.08
C ARG A 327 3.29 -0.46 -9.27
N SER A 328 2.61 0.11 -8.29
CA SER A 328 1.16 0.32 -8.32
C SER A 328 0.84 1.79 -8.43
N VAL A 329 -0.17 2.11 -9.25
CA VAL A 329 -0.70 3.46 -9.39
C VAL A 329 -2.01 3.56 -8.62
N TYR A 330 -2.07 4.50 -7.68
CA TYR A 330 -3.24 4.78 -6.86
C TYR A 330 -3.79 6.17 -7.18
N VAL A 331 -5.11 6.33 -7.11
CA VAL A 331 -5.83 7.58 -7.40
C VAL A 331 -6.91 7.80 -6.35
N ASP A 332 -6.92 8.94 -5.66
CA ASP A 332 -7.99 9.22 -4.69
C ASP A 332 -9.22 9.79 -5.40
N THR A 333 -10.39 9.48 -4.86
CA THR A 333 -11.65 10.06 -5.36
C THR A 333 -11.69 11.56 -5.07
N MET A 334 -12.06 12.36 -6.07
CA MET A 334 -12.18 13.80 -5.87
C MET A 334 -13.39 14.15 -5.01
N ASN A 335 -13.14 14.64 -3.79
CA ASN A 335 -14.18 15.25 -2.96
C ASN A 335 -14.61 16.62 -3.50
N SER A 336 -15.73 17.14 -3.01
CA SER A 336 -16.31 18.41 -3.48
C SER A 336 -15.37 19.61 -3.33
N GLY A 337 -14.51 19.63 -2.30
CA GLY A 337 -13.52 20.68 -2.08
C GLY A 337 -12.46 20.66 -3.18
N LEU A 338 -11.87 19.50 -3.46
CA LEU A 338 -10.90 19.33 -4.55
C LEU A 338 -11.51 19.62 -5.92
N GLN A 339 -12.72 19.14 -6.20
CA GLN A 339 -13.43 19.42 -7.46
C GLN A 339 -13.62 20.92 -7.66
N THR A 340 -14.07 21.62 -6.61
CA THR A 340 -14.22 23.08 -6.63
C THR A 340 -12.88 23.76 -6.88
N HIS A 341 -11.83 23.36 -6.17
CA HIS A 341 -10.49 23.94 -6.34
C HIS A 341 -9.96 23.75 -7.77
N ILE A 342 -10.06 22.54 -8.33
CA ILE A 342 -9.65 22.26 -9.70
C ILE A 342 -10.49 23.08 -10.70
N ALA A 343 -11.80 23.21 -10.48
CA ALA A 343 -12.68 24.02 -11.34
C ALA A 343 -12.32 25.50 -11.30
N ASP A 344 -12.02 26.06 -10.14
CA ASP A 344 -11.59 27.45 -9.97
C ASP A 344 -10.20 27.70 -10.59
N CYS A 345 -9.32 26.70 -10.55
CA CYS A 345 -7.97 26.79 -11.14
C CYS A 345 -7.93 26.60 -12.65
N PHE A 346 -8.78 25.70 -13.20
CA PHE A 346 -8.61 25.19 -14.56
C PHE A 346 -9.91 25.14 -15.39
N GLY A 347 -11.09 25.33 -14.79
CA GLY A 347 -12.39 25.09 -15.43
C GLY A 347 -12.92 26.21 -16.32
N ASN A 348 -12.64 27.48 -16.01
CA ASN A 348 -13.30 28.63 -16.65
C ASN A 348 -12.37 29.48 -17.55
N GLY A 349 -11.10 29.09 -17.73
CA GLY A 349 -10.10 29.86 -18.47
C GLY A 349 -9.63 31.15 -17.76
N ASP A 350 -10.39 31.64 -16.78
CA ASP A 350 -9.93 32.60 -15.77
C ASP A 350 -9.41 31.82 -14.56
N ARG A 351 -8.12 31.95 -14.27
CA ARG A 351 -7.47 31.29 -13.14
C ARG A 351 -7.36 32.19 -11.91
N ASN A 352 -7.99 33.37 -11.88
CA ASN A 352 -7.85 34.31 -10.77
C ASN A 352 -8.51 33.82 -9.46
N ASP A 353 -9.44 32.87 -9.55
CA ASP A 353 -10.19 32.33 -8.41
C ASP A 353 -9.43 31.23 -7.65
N CYS A 354 -8.31 30.74 -8.18
CA CYS A 354 -7.49 29.68 -7.58
C CYS A 354 -6.80 30.04 -6.25
N GLY A 355 -6.74 31.32 -5.88
CA GLY A 355 -5.98 31.80 -4.72
C GLY A 355 -4.44 31.71 -4.84
N LEU A 356 -3.90 31.18 -5.94
CA LEU A 356 -2.46 31.07 -6.21
C LEU A 356 -1.89 32.40 -6.72
N ALA A 357 -0.63 32.66 -6.40
CA ALA A 357 0.04 33.91 -6.78
C ALA A 357 0.38 33.99 -8.30
N ASP A 358 0.60 32.84 -8.95
CA ASP A 358 0.82 32.74 -10.39
C ASP A 358 0.21 31.43 -10.93
N PRO A 359 -1.11 31.41 -11.17
CA PRO A 359 -1.78 30.20 -11.61
C PRO A 359 -1.31 29.66 -12.96
N THR A 360 -0.62 30.46 -13.78
CA THR A 360 -0.13 30.00 -15.10
C THR A 360 1.05 29.04 -14.99
N GLN A 361 1.72 29.01 -13.84
CA GLN A 361 2.87 28.14 -13.55
C GLN A 361 2.48 26.80 -12.93
N HIS A 362 1.18 26.55 -12.74
CA HIS A 362 0.68 25.34 -12.12
C HIS A 362 -0.06 24.45 -13.12
N SER A 363 0.07 23.13 -12.92
CA SER A 363 -0.69 22.11 -13.64
C SER A 363 -1.73 21.46 -12.72
N VAL A 364 -2.72 20.79 -13.31
CA VAL A 364 -3.73 20.04 -12.55
C VAL A 364 -3.11 18.90 -11.74
N TYR A 365 -2.00 18.33 -12.22
CA TYR A 365 -1.31 17.20 -11.58
C TYR A 365 -0.71 17.54 -10.21
N GLU A 366 -0.49 18.83 -9.91
CA GLU A 366 -0.03 19.27 -8.59
C GLU A 366 -1.12 19.16 -7.50
N PHE A 367 -2.38 19.21 -7.93
CA PHE A 367 -3.56 19.20 -7.07
C PHE A 367 -4.25 17.85 -7.05
N TYR A 368 -4.23 17.11 -8.17
CA TYR A 368 -4.88 15.81 -8.23
C TYR A 368 -4.09 14.75 -7.41
N PRO A 369 -4.72 14.06 -6.45
CA PRO A 369 -4.08 13.05 -5.60
C PRO A 369 -3.94 11.72 -6.34
N PHE A 370 -2.77 11.52 -6.93
CA PHE A 370 -2.35 10.23 -7.48
C PHE A 370 -0.98 9.82 -6.93
N PHE A 371 -0.68 8.52 -6.89
CA PHE A 371 0.55 8.02 -6.25
C PHE A 371 1.09 6.85 -7.07
N ASP A 372 2.37 6.91 -7.41
CA ASP A 372 3.14 5.78 -7.92
C ASP A 372 3.93 5.20 -6.75
N ILE A 373 3.66 3.95 -6.38
CA ILE A 373 4.27 3.30 -5.22
C ILE A 373 5.02 2.07 -5.69
N GLN A 374 6.30 1.95 -5.31
CA GLN A 374 7.07 0.74 -5.54
C GLN A 374 6.55 -0.38 -4.62
N VAL A 375 5.95 -1.42 -5.19
CA VAL A 375 5.36 -2.53 -4.44
C VAL A 375 6.12 -3.85 -4.61
N THR A 376 7.31 -3.83 -5.21
CA THR A 376 8.17 -5.03 -5.42
C THR A 376 8.23 -5.96 -4.21
N HIS A 377 8.45 -5.38 -3.02
CA HIS A 377 8.59 -6.12 -1.77
C HIS A 377 7.29 -6.23 -0.97
N LEU A 378 6.14 -5.82 -1.53
CA LEU A 378 4.81 -5.92 -0.92
C LEU A 378 3.89 -6.85 -1.70
N SER A 379 4.00 -6.85 -3.04
CA SER A 379 3.33 -7.79 -3.93
C SER A 379 3.80 -9.22 -3.69
N ARG A 380 2.97 -10.17 -4.10
CA ARG A 380 3.34 -11.57 -4.28
C ARG A 380 3.93 -11.78 -5.66
N TRP A 381 4.94 -12.63 -5.74
CA TRP A 381 5.54 -13.07 -7.00
C TRP A 381 5.29 -14.56 -7.22
N ASN A 382 4.87 -14.89 -8.43
CA ASN A 382 4.46 -16.23 -8.83
C ASN A 382 5.10 -16.61 -10.15
N GLU A 383 5.06 -17.91 -10.46
CA GLU A 383 5.61 -18.48 -11.68
C GLU A 383 4.53 -19.31 -12.36
N MET A 384 4.33 -19.10 -13.67
CA MET A 384 3.45 -19.95 -14.48
C MET A 384 4.24 -21.16 -15.00
N ALA A 385 4.45 -22.13 -14.10
CA ALA A 385 5.39 -23.26 -14.10
C ALA A 385 6.57 -22.97 -13.16
N ALA A 386 6.56 -23.62 -12.00
CA ALA A 386 7.50 -23.33 -10.93
C ALA A 386 8.91 -23.86 -11.26
N ASP A 387 9.94 -23.08 -10.91
CA ASP A 387 11.35 -23.44 -11.09
C ASP A 387 11.78 -23.77 -12.54
N ASP A 388 11.04 -23.34 -13.57
CA ASP A 388 11.31 -23.70 -14.98
C ASP A 388 11.18 -22.51 -15.96
N PRO A 389 12.26 -22.11 -16.66
CA PRO A 389 13.68 -22.23 -16.32
C PRO A 389 14.15 -21.14 -15.33
N VAL A 390 13.24 -20.41 -14.73
CA VAL A 390 13.49 -19.26 -13.85
C VAL A 390 12.85 -19.56 -12.50
N ASP A 391 13.57 -19.23 -11.41
CA ASP A 391 13.08 -19.24 -10.03
C ASP A 391 12.94 -17.79 -9.53
N ILE A 392 11.77 -17.39 -9.06
CA ILE A 392 11.41 -16.06 -8.59
C ILE A 392 11.05 -16.15 -7.11
N THR A 393 11.90 -15.55 -6.27
CA THR A 393 11.67 -15.54 -4.82
C THR A 393 10.37 -14.82 -4.43
N ASP A 394 9.62 -15.42 -3.50
CA ASP A 394 8.49 -14.80 -2.79
C ASP A 394 8.53 -15.13 -1.29
N GLU A 395 9.48 -14.53 -0.57
CA GLU A 395 9.61 -14.75 0.87
C GLU A 395 8.53 -13.98 1.66
N GLU A 396 8.15 -14.53 2.82
CA GLU A 396 7.27 -13.83 3.76
C GLU A 396 7.93 -12.55 4.29
N ILE A 397 7.14 -11.50 4.48
CA ILE A 397 7.66 -10.23 4.98
C ILE A 397 8.16 -10.40 6.41
N ALA A 398 9.41 -10.02 6.65
CA ALA A 398 10.06 -10.13 7.95
C ALA A 398 10.91 -8.90 8.28
N ASN A 399 10.92 -8.54 9.57
CA ASN A 399 11.74 -7.42 10.08
C ASN A 399 13.26 -7.64 9.93
N ALA A 400 13.70 -8.88 9.71
CA ALA A 400 15.10 -9.25 9.57
C ALA A 400 15.60 -9.20 8.11
N GLY A 401 14.78 -8.68 7.19
CA GLY A 401 15.00 -8.74 5.74
C GLY A 401 14.32 -9.96 5.12
N TYR A 402 13.97 -9.83 3.84
CA TYR A 402 13.28 -10.83 3.03
C TYR A 402 13.50 -10.52 1.53
N SER A 403 13.34 -11.51 0.66
CA SER A 403 13.49 -11.37 -0.80
C SER A 403 12.17 -11.62 -1.52
N ARG A 404 11.76 -10.67 -2.36
CA ARG A 404 10.63 -10.85 -3.29
C ARG A 404 11.01 -10.33 -4.67
N GLY A 405 10.58 -11.03 -5.71
CA GLY A 405 10.81 -10.64 -7.11
C GLY A 405 12.26 -10.79 -7.60
N ARG A 406 13.14 -11.45 -6.82
CA ARG A 406 14.46 -11.82 -7.33
C ARG A 406 14.32 -13.04 -8.23
N ALA A 407 14.60 -12.87 -9.51
CA ALA A 407 14.57 -13.90 -10.54
C ALA A 407 15.97 -14.45 -10.77
N ASP A 408 16.14 -15.76 -10.61
CA ASP A 408 17.37 -16.52 -10.81
C ASP A 408 17.18 -17.57 -11.91
N LEU A 409 18.26 -17.94 -12.59
CA LEU A 409 18.24 -19.11 -13.46
C LEU A 409 18.08 -20.39 -12.62
N ALA A 410 17.03 -21.17 -12.87
CA ALA A 410 16.84 -22.48 -12.26
C ALA A 410 17.83 -23.50 -12.85
N GLY A 411 18.96 -23.68 -12.17
CA GLY A 411 20.00 -24.63 -12.57
C GLY A 411 20.63 -24.32 -13.93
N SER A 412 20.44 -25.22 -14.91
CA SER A 412 21.01 -25.13 -16.27
C SER A 412 19.97 -25.05 -17.38
N GLU A 413 18.72 -24.82 -17.00
CA GLU A 413 17.57 -24.85 -17.91
C GLU A 413 17.55 -23.61 -18.82
N LYS A 414 16.81 -23.72 -19.93
CA LYS A 414 16.71 -22.69 -20.96
C LYS A 414 15.32 -22.74 -21.57
N GLY A 415 14.79 -21.57 -21.91
CA GLY A 415 13.47 -21.40 -22.49
C GLY A 415 12.83 -20.11 -22.02
N ARG A 416 11.51 -20.04 -22.16
CA ARG A 416 10.70 -18.92 -21.70
C ARG A 416 10.01 -19.26 -20.38
N SER A 417 9.94 -18.31 -19.46
CA SER A 417 9.14 -18.39 -18.24
C SER A 417 8.17 -17.21 -18.20
N THR A 418 7.17 -17.27 -17.32
CA THR A 418 6.34 -16.10 -16.99
C THR A 418 6.32 -15.92 -15.48
N GLY A 419 6.85 -14.79 -15.03
CA GLY A 419 6.69 -14.31 -13.67
C GLY A 419 5.42 -13.48 -13.56
N GLN A 420 4.62 -13.69 -12.52
CA GLN A 420 3.40 -12.92 -12.28
C GLN A 420 3.53 -12.18 -10.94
N THR A 421 3.14 -10.91 -10.94
CA THR A 421 2.97 -10.10 -9.74
C THR A 421 1.50 -10.08 -9.37
N THR A 422 1.17 -10.25 -8.09
CA THR A 422 -0.20 -10.17 -7.58
C THR A 422 -0.26 -9.32 -6.31
N ILE A 423 -1.22 -8.41 -6.20
CA ILE A 423 -1.38 -7.55 -5.01
C ILE A 423 -2.86 -7.20 -4.78
N GLU A 424 -3.27 -7.09 -3.52
CA GLU A 424 -4.62 -6.62 -3.19
C GLU A 424 -4.81 -5.15 -3.50
N ASN A 425 -6.02 -4.80 -3.92
CA ASN A 425 -6.41 -3.43 -4.18
C ASN A 425 -6.53 -2.66 -2.86
N GLY A 426 -5.97 -1.46 -2.81
CA GLY A 426 -6.07 -0.54 -1.67
C GLY A 426 -5.19 -0.89 -0.48
N ASN A 427 -5.66 -0.56 0.73
CA ASN A 427 -4.81 -0.60 1.94
C ASN A 427 -4.27 -1.98 2.26
N VAL A 428 -5.03 -3.05 1.97
CA VAL A 428 -4.66 -4.43 2.27
C VAL A 428 -3.42 -4.86 1.49
N GLY A 429 -3.28 -4.42 0.23
CA GLY A 429 -2.10 -4.69 -0.59
C GLY A 429 -0.83 -4.08 -0.03
N LEU A 430 -0.93 -2.97 0.69
CA LEU A 430 0.21 -2.29 1.31
C LEU A 430 0.63 -2.91 2.65
N ILE A 431 -0.17 -3.82 3.22
CA ILE A 431 0.10 -4.45 4.53
C ILE A 431 0.14 -5.98 4.47
N SER A 432 0.08 -6.58 3.27
CA SER A 432 0.30 -8.01 3.00
C SER A 432 -0.45 -8.99 3.94
N THR A 433 -1.68 -8.65 4.32
CA THR A 433 -2.58 -9.54 5.10
C THR A 433 -3.53 -10.28 4.17
N GLN A 434 -4.21 -11.32 4.68
CA GLN A 434 -5.32 -11.92 3.93
C GLN A 434 -6.47 -10.94 3.71
N PRO A 435 -7.31 -11.13 2.66
CA PRO A 435 -8.46 -10.28 2.41
C PRO A 435 -9.36 -10.15 3.63
N ILE A 436 -9.74 -8.91 3.92
CA ILE A 436 -10.65 -8.54 5.01
C ILE A 436 -12.01 -8.04 4.50
N THR A 437 -12.29 -8.23 3.21
CA THR A 437 -13.53 -7.85 2.54
C THR A 437 -14.06 -9.00 1.71
N ALA A 438 -15.39 -9.22 1.73
CA ALA A 438 -16.06 -10.21 0.90
C ALA A 438 -16.48 -9.69 -0.48
N VAL A 439 -16.21 -8.41 -0.79
CA VAL A 439 -16.65 -7.79 -2.05
C VAL A 439 -15.86 -8.37 -3.25
N PRO A 440 -16.55 -8.91 -4.29
CA PRO A 440 -15.95 -9.68 -5.38
C PRO A 440 -15.36 -8.86 -6.54
N ALA A 441 -15.37 -7.53 -6.50
CA ALA A 441 -14.75 -6.71 -7.54
C ALA A 441 -13.22 -6.81 -7.39
N ALA A 442 -12.63 -7.80 -8.07
CA ALA A 442 -11.20 -8.09 -8.20
C ALA A 442 -10.39 -7.62 -6.97
N ILE A 443 -10.48 -8.39 -5.87
CA ILE A 443 -9.72 -8.11 -4.64
C ILE A 443 -8.24 -7.92 -4.96
N TYR A 444 -7.75 -8.61 -6.00
CA TYR A 444 -6.38 -8.56 -6.47
C TYR A 444 -6.30 -7.99 -7.88
N ASP A 445 -5.19 -7.33 -8.15
CA ASP A 445 -4.71 -7.04 -9.50
C ASP A 445 -3.44 -7.83 -9.79
N THR A 446 -3.19 -8.09 -11.07
CA THR A 446 -2.09 -8.94 -11.53
C THR A 446 -1.39 -8.35 -12.74
N ALA A 447 -0.07 -8.52 -12.80
CA ALA A 447 0.73 -8.22 -13.98
C ALA A 447 1.61 -9.42 -14.33
N ASP A 448 1.71 -9.75 -15.63
CA ASP A 448 2.60 -10.81 -16.14
C ASP A 448 3.86 -10.21 -16.75
N LEU A 449 5.00 -10.82 -16.46
CA LEU A 449 6.31 -10.53 -17.02
C LEU A 449 6.86 -11.77 -17.72
N TYR A 450 7.05 -11.67 -19.02
CA TYR A 450 7.55 -12.73 -19.88
C TYR A 450 9.08 -12.70 -19.92
N ILE A 451 9.69 -13.79 -19.47
CA ILE A 451 11.14 -13.87 -19.25
C ILE A 451 11.71 -14.92 -20.20
N ARG A 452 12.92 -14.69 -20.70
CA ARG A 452 13.71 -15.68 -21.43
C ARG A 452 15.01 -15.95 -20.68
N ALA A 453 15.26 -17.23 -20.45
CA ALA A 453 16.52 -17.76 -19.95
C ALA A 453 17.18 -18.59 -21.06
N GLY A 454 18.43 -18.33 -21.43
CA GLY A 454 19.02 -19.07 -22.56
C GLY A 454 18.82 -18.41 -23.93
N GLU A 455 19.40 -19.04 -24.95
CA GLU A 455 19.06 -18.80 -26.38
C GLU A 455 17.93 -19.73 -26.85
N GLY A 456 17.07 -20.21 -25.94
CA GLY A 456 15.91 -21.04 -26.27
C GLY A 456 14.68 -20.18 -26.48
N ASP A 457 14.05 -20.29 -27.65
CA ASP A 457 12.78 -19.59 -27.95
C ASP A 457 11.54 -20.44 -27.66
N ASP A 458 11.71 -21.75 -27.45
CA ASP A 458 10.60 -22.63 -27.08
C ASP A 458 10.28 -22.44 -25.58
N PRO A 459 9.02 -22.10 -25.21
CA PRO A 459 8.60 -22.24 -23.83
C PRO A 459 8.74 -23.71 -23.42
N PRO A 460 9.05 -24.01 -22.15
CA PRO A 460 8.88 -25.36 -21.63
C PRO A 460 7.49 -25.86 -22.01
N THR A 461 7.42 -27.11 -22.45
CA THR A 461 6.09 -27.72 -22.62
C THR A 461 5.45 -27.71 -21.24
N PRO A 462 4.20 -27.23 -21.07
CA PRO A 462 3.53 -27.33 -19.79
C PRO A 462 3.71 -28.75 -19.28
N SER A 463 4.26 -28.90 -18.08
CA SER A 463 4.68 -30.21 -17.56
C SER A 463 3.54 -31.23 -17.65
N GLY A 464 2.30 -30.74 -17.58
CA GLY A 464 1.10 -31.56 -17.48
C GLY A 464 1.08 -32.31 -16.16
N ASP A 465 1.91 -31.86 -15.21
CA ASP A 465 2.07 -32.49 -13.92
C ASP A 465 0.80 -32.32 -13.10
N PRO A 466 0.45 -33.31 -12.28
CA PRO A 466 -0.70 -33.19 -11.37
C PRO A 466 -0.50 -32.04 -10.39
N THR A 467 -1.50 -31.17 -10.27
CA THR A 467 -1.48 -30.03 -9.34
C THR A 467 -2.37 -30.28 -8.12
N VAL A 468 -1.97 -29.73 -6.98
CA VAL A 468 -2.80 -29.63 -5.78
C VAL A 468 -3.03 -28.15 -5.49
N GLU A 469 -4.27 -27.71 -5.69
CA GLU A 469 -4.65 -26.30 -5.57
C GLU A 469 -5.68 -26.10 -4.48
N GLY A 470 -5.57 -24.98 -3.78
CA GLY A 470 -6.46 -24.71 -2.67
C GLY A 470 -6.38 -23.30 -2.10
N VAL A 471 -7.12 -23.13 -1.01
CA VAL A 471 -7.19 -21.89 -0.26
C VAL A 471 -6.50 -22.03 1.10
N LEU A 472 -5.85 -20.96 1.51
CA LEU A 472 -5.29 -20.76 2.83
C LEU A 472 -6.26 -19.88 3.62
N SER A 473 -6.53 -20.22 4.87
CA SER A 473 -7.34 -19.39 5.75
C SER A 473 -6.95 -19.57 7.21
N ALA A 474 -7.41 -18.64 8.04
CA ALA A 474 -7.14 -18.64 9.46
C ALA A 474 -8.43 -18.48 10.25
N ALA A 475 -8.68 -19.35 11.22
CA ALA A 475 -9.79 -19.19 12.13
C ALA A 475 -9.67 -17.88 12.93
N GLY A 476 -10.80 -17.26 13.27
CA GLY A 476 -10.83 -16.04 14.09
C GLY A 476 -10.00 -16.17 15.38
N GLY A 477 -9.21 -15.14 15.66
CA GLY A 477 -8.31 -15.10 16.82
C GLY A 477 -7.07 -16.02 16.73
N THR A 478 -6.75 -16.58 15.55
CA THR A 478 -5.47 -17.27 15.29
C THR A 478 -4.45 -16.34 14.61
N SER A 479 -3.38 -16.86 14.01
CA SER A 479 -2.43 -16.07 13.19
C SER A 479 -3.01 -15.86 11.80
N ASP A 480 -2.61 -14.79 11.08
CA ASP A 480 -3.00 -14.63 9.67
C ASP A 480 -2.50 -15.84 8.86
N ALA A 481 -3.23 -16.31 7.85
CA ALA A 481 -2.73 -17.36 6.97
C ALA A 481 -1.88 -16.83 5.80
N ALA A 482 -1.87 -15.50 5.59
CA ALA A 482 -0.96 -14.83 4.66
C ALA A 482 0.51 -15.12 5.00
N ILE A 483 0.84 -15.39 6.26
CA ILE A 483 2.23 -15.64 6.72
C ILE A 483 2.68 -17.10 6.60
N LEU A 484 1.82 -18.04 6.20
CA LEU A 484 2.18 -19.46 6.14
C LEU A 484 3.37 -19.72 5.21
N THR A 485 4.26 -20.66 5.52
CA THR A 485 5.26 -21.08 4.54
C THR A 485 4.89 -22.45 4.01
N LEU A 486 4.87 -22.60 2.68
CA LEU A 486 4.56 -23.85 1.99
C LEU A 486 5.86 -24.44 1.44
N THR A 487 6.12 -25.71 1.71
CA THR A 487 7.33 -26.38 1.24
C THR A 487 6.99 -27.79 0.79
N GLY A 488 7.22 -28.07 -0.50
CA GLY A 488 7.09 -29.41 -1.06
C GLY A 488 8.24 -30.33 -0.64
N SER A 489 8.00 -31.64 -0.69
CA SER A 489 9.07 -32.64 -0.69
C SER A 489 9.87 -32.59 -2.00
N ASN A 490 10.92 -33.42 -2.13
CA ASN A 490 11.64 -33.58 -3.40
C ASN A 490 10.69 -33.79 -4.59
N ASP A 491 10.97 -33.09 -5.70
CA ASP A 491 10.16 -33.06 -6.93
C ASP A 491 8.71 -32.59 -6.71
N VAL A 492 8.47 -31.76 -5.69
CA VAL A 492 7.22 -31.02 -5.49
C VAL A 492 7.56 -29.56 -5.30
N SER A 493 7.06 -28.70 -6.18
CA SER A 493 7.18 -27.25 -6.03
C SER A 493 5.84 -26.67 -5.57
N CYS A 494 5.85 -25.73 -4.62
CA CYS A 494 4.64 -25.18 -4.01
C CYS A 494 4.74 -23.67 -3.90
N ASN A 495 3.76 -22.96 -4.47
CA ASN A 495 3.71 -21.51 -4.52
C ASN A 495 2.40 -20.97 -3.94
N LYS A 496 2.47 -19.75 -3.39
CA LYS A 496 1.29 -18.99 -2.99
C LYS A 496 0.89 -18.01 -4.08
N LEU A 497 -0.22 -18.31 -4.75
CA LEU A 497 -0.75 -17.46 -5.81
C LEU A 497 -1.19 -16.09 -5.27
N THR A 498 -1.79 -16.08 -4.08
CA THR A 498 -2.21 -14.87 -3.38
C THR A 498 -1.96 -15.02 -1.87
N ASN A 499 -2.39 -14.07 -1.05
CA ASN A 499 -2.38 -14.23 0.41
C ASN A 499 -3.33 -15.34 0.90
N SER A 500 -4.23 -15.83 0.04
CA SER A 500 -5.26 -16.82 0.39
C SER A 500 -5.31 -18.04 -0.53
N GLU A 501 -4.43 -18.15 -1.52
CA GLU A 501 -4.47 -19.23 -2.52
C GLU A 501 -3.09 -19.83 -2.71
N PHE A 502 -3.05 -21.14 -2.98
CA PHE A 502 -1.82 -21.86 -3.22
C PHE A 502 -1.98 -22.92 -4.31
N ILE A 503 -0.85 -23.29 -4.89
CA ILE A 503 -0.69 -24.40 -5.82
C ILE A 503 0.55 -25.19 -5.46
N CYS A 504 0.49 -26.51 -5.62
CA CYS A 504 1.65 -27.39 -5.60
C CYS A 504 1.68 -28.25 -6.86
N GLU A 505 2.77 -28.21 -7.61
CA GLU A 505 3.00 -29.05 -8.78
C GLU A 505 3.78 -30.31 -8.37
N ILE A 506 3.28 -31.48 -8.76
CA ILE A 506 3.88 -32.77 -8.39
C ILE A 506 4.65 -33.32 -9.59
N GLY A 507 5.97 -33.17 -9.55
CA GLY A 507 6.86 -33.62 -10.61
C GLY A 507 6.82 -35.13 -10.84
N PRO A 508 7.21 -35.60 -12.03
CA PRO A 508 7.09 -37.01 -12.44
C PRO A 508 7.97 -37.97 -11.65
N LEU A 509 8.95 -37.44 -10.90
CA LEU A 509 9.88 -38.21 -10.06
C LEU A 509 9.48 -38.23 -8.57
N ALA A 510 8.43 -37.51 -8.19
CA ALA A 510 7.99 -37.40 -6.81
C ALA A 510 7.59 -38.78 -6.25
N THR A 511 8.21 -39.17 -5.12
CA THR A 511 7.90 -40.42 -4.42
C THR A 511 7.32 -40.11 -3.05
N SER A 512 6.06 -40.48 -2.83
CA SER A 512 5.29 -40.11 -1.62
C SER A 512 5.29 -38.59 -1.39
N PRO A 513 4.76 -37.80 -2.35
CA PRO A 513 4.83 -36.35 -2.29
C PRO A 513 4.15 -35.80 -1.02
N THR A 514 4.79 -34.82 -0.39
CA THR A 514 4.25 -34.16 0.81
C THR A 514 4.29 -32.64 0.69
N LEU A 515 3.36 -31.98 1.37
CA LEU A 515 3.36 -30.55 1.62
C LEU A 515 3.62 -30.31 3.11
N THR A 516 4.66 -29.54 3.43
CA THR A 516 4.90 -29.01 4.77
C THR A 516 4.37 -27.59 4.83
N VAL A 517 3.47 -27.33 5.79
CA VAL A 517 2.93 -26.01 6.09
C VAL A 517 3.50 -25.56 7.42
N SER A 518 4.14 -24.39 7.45
CA SER A 518 4.81 -23.86 8.65
C SER A 518 4.58 -22.36 8.85
N ASN A 519 5.30 -21.75 9.78
CA ASN A 519 5.26 -20.33 10.11
C ASN A 519 3.93 -19.83 10.71
N TYR A 520 3.19 -20.66 11.47
CA TYR A 520 1.98 -20.24 12.19
C TYR A 520 2.14 -20.43 13.70
N PHE A 521 2.01 -19.36 14.48
CA PHE A 521 2.19 -19.42 15.93
C PHE A 521 1.50 -18.27 16.66
N LYS A 522 0.91 -18.58 17.82
CA LYS A 522 0.33 -17.57 18.71
C LYS A 522 0.59 -17.94 20.16
N ASN A 523 1.12 -16.99 20.93
CA ASN A 523 1.50 -17.22 22.33
C ASN A 523 0.31 -17.74 23.14
N ASN A 524 0.53 -18.84 23.86
CA ASN A 524 -0.47 -19.53 24.70
C ASN A 524 -1.69 -20.08 23.94
N THR A 525 -1.57 -20.29 22.63
CA THR A 525 -2.60 -20.91 21.81
C THR A 525 -2.00 -22.08 21.04
N ASP A 526 -2.53 -23.28 21.26
CA ASP A 526 -2.20 -24.44 20.43
C ASP A 526 -2.89 -24.25 19.07
N LEU A 527 -2.08 -24.23 18.00
CA LEU A 527 -2.56 -24.08 16.63
C LEU A 527 -2.19 -25.31 15.83
N ILE A 528 -3.10 -25.74 14.97
CA ILE A 528 -2.90 -26.82 14.01
C ILE A 528 -3.35 -26.35 12.63
N ILE A 529 -2.83 -26.97 11.56
CA ILE A 529 -3.40 -26.81 10.22
C ILE A 529 -4.34 -27.96 9.96
N CYS A 530 -5.58 -27.64 9.59
CA CYS A 530 -6.55 -28.63 9.17
C CYS A 530 -6.74 -28.61 7.66
N SER A 531 -6.91 -29.80 7.09
CA SER A 531 -7.34 -29.97 5.71
C SER A 531 -8.62 -30.78 5.63
N ASP A 532 -9.48 -30.41 4.69
CA ASP A 532 -10.71 -31.14 4.36
C ASP A 532 -10.46 -32.32 3.40
N GLN A 533 -9.37 -32.29 2.64
CA GLN A 533 -9.06 -33.29 1.61
C GLN A 533 -7.70 -33.98 1.80
N LEU A 534 -6.72 -33.32 2.42
CA LEU A 534 -5.39 -33.89 2.59
C LEU A 534 -5.25 -34.70 3.88
N THR A 535 -4.54 -35.82 3.79
CA THR A 535 -4.24 -36.64 4.97
C THR A 535 -3.05 -36.07 5.72
N THR A 536 -3.24 -35.67 6.98
CA THR A 536 -2.15 -35.25 7.88
C THR A 536 -1.25 -36.45 8.22
N LEU A 537 0.04 -36.30 7.99
CA LEU A 537 1.08 -37.29 8.34
C LEU A 537 1.69 -37.01 9.72
N SER A 538 1.97 -35.73 10.00
CA SER A 538 2.52 -35.29 11.27
C SER A 538 2.15 -33.84 11.56
N HIS A 539 2.14 -33.51 12.85
CA HIS A 539 1.97 -32.15 13.33
C HIS A 539 2.92 -31.92 14.51
N VAL A 540 3.62 -30.79 14.49
CA VAL A 540 4.57 -30.39 15.53
C VAL A 540 4.09 -29.07 16.13
N LEU A 541 3.73 -29.10 17.41
CA LEU A 541 3.52 -27.91 18.23
C LEU A 541 4.88 -27.44 18.74
N GLY A 542 5.39 -26.38 18.13
CA GLY A 542 6.59 -25.68 18.55
C GLY A 542 6.31 -24.55 19.54
N THR A 543 7.38 -23.88 19.96
CA THR A 543 7.32 -22.72 20.87
C THR A 543 7.52 -21.39 20.13
N SER A 544 7.48 -21.42 18.80
CA SER A 544 7.68 -20.28 17.91
C SER A 544 7.18 -20.58 16.49
N ALA A 545 6.98 -19.54 15.68
CA ALA A 545 6.55 -19.67 14.28
C ALA A 545 7.44 -20.63 13.47
N ALA A 546 8.77 -20.53 13.64
CA ALA A 546 9.76 -21.36 12.95
C ALA A 546 9.76 -22.85 13.36
N THR A 547 9.00 -23.23 14.38
CA THR A 547 8.98 -24.60 14.93
C THR A 547 7.60 -25.25 14.86
N ASN A 548 6.58 -24.51 14.41
CA ASN A 548 5.24 -25.03 14.18
C ASN A 548 5.14 -25.49 12.73
N GLU A 549 4.85 -26.78 12.52
CA GLU A 549 4.68 -27.34 11.18
C GLU A 549 3.62 -28.45 11.15
N THR A 550 2.91 -28.55 10.04
CA THR A 550 2.02 -29.67 9.72
C THR A 550 2.41 -30.23 8.38
N VAL A 551 2.58 -31.55 8.29
CA VAL A 551 2.95 -32.24 7.05
C VAL A 551 1.74 -33.02 6.54
N PHE A 552 1.41 -32.82 5.27
CA PHE A 552 0.32 -33.48 4.56
C PHE A 552 0.85 -34.38 3.46
N ALA A 553 0.17 -35.52 3.23
CA ALA A 553 0.38 -36.31 2.03
C ALA A 553 -0.36 -35.66 0.85
N LEU A 554 0.34 -35.47 -0.28
CA LEU A 554 -0.26 -34.99 -1.52
C LEU A 554 -0.72 -36.18 -2.38
N PRO A 555 -1.92 -36.13 -2.98
CA PRO A 555 -2.40 -37.18 -3.86
C PRO A 555 -1.66 -37.15 -5.21
N PRO A 556 -1.12 -38.28 -5.71
CA PRO A 556 -0.38 -38.30 -6.98
C PRO A 556 -1.20 -37.94 -8.22
N ALA A 557 -2.53 -37.95 -8.13
CA ALA A 557 -3.42 -37.59 -9.24
C ALA A 557 -3.72 -36.09 -9.31
N GLY A 558 -3.26 -35.30 -8.33
CA GLY A 558 -3.67 -33.91 -8.15
C GLY A 558 -5.13 -33.79 -7.69
N ILE A 559 -5.46 -32.67 -7.06
CA ILE A 559 -6.82 -32.30 -6.63
C ILE A 559 -6.95 -30.78 -6.56
N THR A 560 -8.16 -30.26 -6.74
CA THR A 560 -8.43 -28.82 -6.60
C THR A 560 -9.44 -28.57 -5.48
N GLY A 561 -9.47 -27.33 -4.98
CA GLY A 561 -10.38 -26.92 -3.92
C GLY A 561 -10.01 -27.45 -2.54
N VAL A 562 -8.73 -27.73 -2.29
CA VAL A 562 -8.22 -28.05 -0.95
C VAL A 562 -8.41 -26.83 -0.05
N SER A 563 -8.89 -27.04 1.17
CA SER A 563 -8.87 -26.01 2.20
C SER A 563 -7.77 -26.32 3.22
N LEU A 564 -6.92 -25.34 3.51
CA LEU A 564 -5.96 -25.37 4.61
C LEU A 564 -6.34 -24.25 5.60
N VAL A 565 -6.67 -24.64 6.82
CA VAL A 565 -7.17 -23.70 7.85
C VAL A 565 -6.28 -23.74 9.08
N ILE A 566 -5.71 -22.60 9.49
CA ILE A 566 -5.12 -22.45 10.83
C ILE A 566 -6.25 -22.53 11.85
N SER A 567 -6.22 -23.54 12.71
CA SER A 567 -7.28 -23.83 13.67
C SER A 567 -6.74 -23.95 15.08
N ARG A 568 -7.52 -23.46 16.05
CA ARG A 568 -7.33 -23.70 17.49
C ARG A 568 -8.07 -24.96 17.98
N PHE A 569 -8.81 -25.61 17.10
CA PHE A 569 -9.60 -26.80 17.38
C PHE A 569 -9.07 -27.99 16.59
N PRO A 570 -9.19 -29.22 17.12
CA PRO A 570 -8.88 -30.43 16.37
C PRO A 570 -9.63 -30.48 15.04
N CYS A 571 -8.98 -31.02 14.00
CA CYS A 571 -9.60 -31.20 12.70
C CYS A 571 -10.79 -32.15 12.84
N SER A 572 -11.96 -31.69 12.41
CA SER A 572 -13.25 -32.37 12.59
C SER A 572 -13.62 -33.28 11.43
#